data_AF-A0A1V5LAR8-F1
#
_entry.id   AF-A0A1V5LAR8-F1
#
_cell.length_a   1.000
_cell.length_b   1.000
_cell.length_c   1.000
_cell.angle_alpha   90.00
_cell.angle_beta   90.00
_cell.angle_gamma   90.00
#
_symmetry.space_group_name_H-M   'P 1'
#
loop_
_entity.id
_entity.type
_entity.pdbx_description
1 polymer ?
#
loop_
_entity_poly.entity_id
_entity_poly.type
_entity_poly.pdbx_seq_one_letter_code
_entity_poly.pdbx_strand_id
1 'polypeptide(L)'
;MKKGIKAKSVTVIDAYRPEFMPTHEKVMFKVVYNEETRVIIGAQLLSEIDLTQVINAMSVCIQNKVKVEDLAFMDFFFQPHFNKPWSFINLVGLEVLKENS
;
A
#
# COMPACT_ATOMS: atom_id res chain seq x y z
N MET A 1 18.63 3.49 -7.28
CA MET A 1 17.91 2.74 -8.34
C MET A 1 18.53 3.08 -9.68
N LYS A 2 19.28 2.14 -10.27
CA LYS A 2 19.98 2.26 -11.56
C LYS A 2 19.51 1.14 -12.48
N LYS A 3 18.48 1.44 -13.25
CA LYS A 3 17.98 0.84 -14.51
C LYS A 3 17.02 1.92 -15.00
N GLY A 4 17.06 2.35 -16.26
CA GLY A 4 16.39 3.56 -16.79
C GLY A 4 14.86 3.63 -16.71
N ILE A 5 14.25 3.10 -15.66
CA ILE A 5 12.84 3.16 -15.33
C ILE A 5 12.62 4.45 -14.52
N LYS A 6 11.86 5.39 -15.08
CA LYS A 6 11.34 6.52 -14.32
C LYS A 6 10.32 5.99 -13.31
N ALA A 7 10.64 6.12 -12.03
CA ALA A 7 9.85 5.57 -10.95
C ALA A 7 9.58 6.64 -9.90
N LYS A 8 8.35 6.66 -9.40
CA LYS A 8 7.94 7.41 -8.21
C LYS A 8 7.65 6.43 -7.08
N SER A 9 7.61 6.95 -5.86
CA SER A 9 7.20 6.16 -4.71
C SER A 9 6.40 7.00 -3.74
N VAL A 10 5.40 6.37 -3.13
CA VAL A 10 4.64 6.93 -2.02
C VAL A 10 4.85 6.05 -0.80
N THR A 11 4.92 6.67 0.37
CA THR A 11 5.07 5.98 1.66
C THR A 11 3.97 6.43 2.59
N VAL A 12 3.24 5.48 3.14
CA VAL A 12 2.24 5.68 4.18
C VAL A 12 2.76 5.08 5.48
N ILE A 13 2.56 5.79 6.58
CA ILE A 13 2.77 5.27 7.93
C ILE A 13 1.43 5.35 8.65
N ASP A 14 0.88 4.20 9.01
CA ASP A 14 -0.40 4.13 9.70
C ASP A 14 -0.46 2.95 10.69
N ALA A 15 -1.40 2.98 11.63
CA ALA A 15 -1.70 1.81 12.43
C ALA A 15 -2.38 0.72 11.58
N TYR A 16 -1.95 -0.53 11.71
CA TYR A 16 -2.52 -1.62 10.89
C TYR A 16 -4.03 -1.83 11.14
N ARG A 17 -4.48 -1.56 12.37
CA ARG A 17 -5.86 -1.63 12.83
C ARG A 17 -6.22 -0.40 13.69
N PRO A 18 -7.51 -0.17 14.02
CA PRO A 18 -7.93 1.02 14.75
C PRO A 18 -7.23 1.19 16.11
N GLU A 19 -6.88 2.42 16.43
CA GLU A 19 -6.13 2.82 17.62
C GLU A 19 -6.94 2.65 18.92
N PHE A 20 -8.27 2.58 18.82
CA PHE A 20 -9.14 2.28 19.96
C PHE A 20 -9.08 0.81 20.38
N MET A 21 -8.43 -0.07 19.61
CA MET A 21 -8.24 -1.47 19.98
C MET A 21 -7.20 -1.60 21.11
N PRO A 22 -7.27 -2.64 21.97
CA PRO A 22 -6.37 -2.80 23.12
C PRO A 22 -4.87 -2.78 22.79
N THR A 23 -4.49 -3.23 21.59
CA THR A 23 -3.14 -3.05 21.04
C THR A 23 -3.21 -2.59 19.60
N HIS A 24 -2.21 -1.87 19.13
CA HIS A 24 -2.06 -1.48 17.73
C HIS A 24 -0.58 -1.24 17.46
N GLU A 25 -0.13 -1.51 16.25
CA GLU A 25 1.25 -1.28 15.83
C GLU A 25 1.30 -0.46 14.55
N LYS A 26 2.38 0.31 14.40
CA LYS A 26 2.61 1.07 13.18
C LYS A 26 3.10 0.16 12.06
N VAL A 27 2.67 0.49 10.85
CA VAL A 27 3.12 -0.10 9.59
C VAL A 27 3.66 1.02 8.74
N MET A 28 4.90 0.89 8.29
CA MET A 28 5.41 1.68 7.18
C MET A 28 5.20 0.86 5.90
N PHE A 29 4.42 1.40 4.97
CA PHE A 29 4.14 0.78 3.70
C PHE A 29 4.53 1.71 2.56
N LYS A 30 5.45 1.26 1.71
CA LYS A 30 5.96 2.02 0.57
C LYS A 30 5.65 1.28 -0.72
N VAL A 31 5.08 1.98 -1.69
CA VAL A 31 4.82 1.45 -3.03
C VAL A 31 5.61 2.26 -4.05
N VAL A 32 6.28 1.55 -4.95
CA VAL A 32 7.06 2.10 -6.05
C VAL A 32 6.32 1.77 -7.35
N TYR A 33 6.14 2.78 -8.19
CA TYR A 33 5.39 2.65 -9.44
C TYR A 33 6.11 3.38 -10.57
N ASN A 34 5.87 2.94 -11.80
CA ASN A 34 6.39 3.58 -13.00
C ASN A 34 5.68 4.93 -13.22
N GLU A 35 6.44 6.01 -13.41
CA GLU A 35 5.90 7.37 -13.45
C GLU A 35 4.92 7.59 -14.61
N GLU A 36 5.20 7.00 -15.78
CA GLU A 36 4.43 7.23 -17.01
C GLU A 36 3.20 6.30 -17.10
N THR A 37 3.38 5.01 -16.83
CA THR A 37 2.31 4.00 -16.94
C THR A 37 1.47 3.86 -15.68
N ARG A 38 1.96 4.40 -14.55
CA ARG A 38 1.36 4.27 -13.20
C ARG A 38 1.34 2.85 -12.65
N VAL A 39 1.89 1.88 -13.37
CA VAL A 39 1.94 0.46 -12.96
C VAL A 39 2.85 0.27 -11.76
N ILE A 40 2.40 -0.50 -10.77
CA ILE A 40 3.18 -0.86 -9.58
C ILE A 40 4.35 -1.76 -10.00
N ILE A 41 5.56 -1.42 -9.55
CA ILE A 41 6.80 -2.15 -9.86
C ILE A 41 7.53 -2.64 -8.60
N GLY A 42 7.04 -2.29 -7.41
CA GLY A 42 7.59 -2.77 -6.15
C GLY A 42 6.78 -2.31 -4.95
N ALA A 43 6.90 -3.05 -3.85
CA ALA A 43 6.31 -2.69 -2.57
C ALA A 43 7.27 -3.08 -1.43
N GLN A 44 7.23 -2.33 -0.34
CA GLN A 44 8.02 -2.58 0.87
C GLN A 44 7.11 -2.37 2.08
N LEU A 45 7.24 -3.25 3.08
CA LEU A 45 6.49 -3.19 4.33
C LEU A 45 7.45 -3.38 5.50
N LEU A 46 7.30 -2.55 6.53
CA LEU A 46 7.99 -2.69 7.81
C LEU A 46 6.97 -2.56 8.94
N SER A 47 6.93 -3.56 9.82
CA SER A 47 6.07 -3.59 11.00
C SER A 47 6.63 -4.57 12.04
N GLU A 48 6.21 -4.41 13.30
CA GLU A 48 6.50 -5.36 14.39
C GLU A 48 5.58 -6.60 14.36
N ILE A 49 4.44 -6.52 13.68
CA ILE A 49 3.51 -7.64 13.50
C ILE A 49 3.72 -8.33 12.14
N ASP A 50 3.36 -9.61 12.05
CA ASP A 50 3.42 -10.34 10.79
C ASP A 50 2.32 -9.90 9.82
N LEU A 51 2.75 -9.20 8.78
CA LEU A 51 1.91 -8.76 7.65
C LEU A 51 2.45 -9.31 6.32
N THR A 52 3.15 -10.44 6.35
CA THR A 52 3.80 -11.03 5.16
C THR A 52 2.81 -11.25 4.01
N GLN A 53 1.55 -11.60 4.31
CA GLN A 53 0.50 -11.81 3.30
C GLN A 53 0.18 -10.55 2.48
N VAL A 54 0.41 -9.36 3.04
CA VAL A 54 0.24 -8.11 2.30
C VAL A 54 1.24 -8.01 1.16
N ILE A 55 2.50 -8.43 1.37
CA ILE A 55 3.50 -8.46 0.31
C ILE A 55 3.16 -9.49 -0.77
N ASN A 56 2.56 -10.63 -0.40
CA ASN A 56 2.04 -11.59 -1.39
C ASN A 56 0.92 -10.98 -2.24
N ALA A 57 -0.02 -10.25 -1.64
CA ALA A 57 -1.06 -9.54 -2.36
C ALA A 57 -0.47 -8.48 -3.33
N MET A 58 0.57 -7.76 -2.89
CA MET A 58 1.28 -6.82 -3.76
C MET A 58 2.01 -7.52 -4.92
N SER A 59 2.53 -8.74 -4.71
CA SER A 59 3.11 -9.54 -5.79
C SER A 59 2.08 -9.84 -6.88
N VAL A 60 0.85 -10.19 -6.50
CA VAL A 60 -0.27 -10.39 -7.44
C VAL A 60 -0.61 -9.09 -8.16
N CYS A 61 -0.61 -7.95 -7.46
CA CYS A 61 -0.84 -6.64 -8.08
C CYS A 61 0.22 -6.30 -9.14
N ILE A 62 1.50 -6.54 -8.84
CA ILE A 62 2.62 -6.34 -9.77
C ILE A 62 2.48 -7.27 -10.98
N GLN A 63 2.20 -8.56 -10.74
CA GLN A 63 2.01 -9.56 -11.79
C GLN A 63 0.90 -9.17 -12.78
N ASN A 64 -0.19 -8.59 -12.27
CA ASN A 64 -1.34 -8.14 -13.06
C ASN A 64 -1.21 -6.70 -13.59
N LYS A 65 -0.06 -6.05 -13.40
CA LYS A 65 0.21 -4.66 -13.85
C LYS A 65 -0.82 -3.65 -13.34
N VAL A 66 -1.28 -3.84 -12.10
CA VAL A 66 -2.19 -2.93 -11.42
C VAL A 66 -1.59 -1.52 -11.34
N LYS A 67 -2.39 -0.48 -11.60
CA LYS A 67 -1.93 0.90 -11.43
C LYS A 67 -2.02 1.31 -9.96
N VAL A 68 -1.12 2.17 -9.52
CA VAL A 68 -1.05 2.61 -8.12
C VAL A 68 -2.35 3.29 -7.64
N GLU A 69 -3.05 3.99 -8.53
CA GLU A 69 -4.34 4.65 -8.22
C GLU A 69 -5.47 3.64 -7.98
N ASP A 70 -5.43 2.49 -8.66
CA ASP A 70 -6.46 1.44 -8.51
C ASP A 70 -6.47 0.88 -7.09
N LEU A 71 -5.32 0.93 -6.38
CA LEU A 71 -5.25 0.52 -4.97
C LEU A 71 -6.23 1.31 -4.09
N ALA A 72 -6.57 2.55 -4.45
CA ALA A 72 -7.52 3.36 -3.69
C ALA A 72 -8.92 2.72 -3.64
N PHE A 73 -9.29 1.97 -4.68
CA PHE A 73 -10.63 1.45 -4.90
C PHE A 73 -10.72 -0.07 -4.86
N MET A 74 -9.58 -0.77 -4.76
CA MET A 74 -9.56 -2.22 -4.56
C MET A 74 -10.25 -2.60 -3.25
N ASP A 75 -11.11 -3.61 -3.33
CA ASP A 75 -11.83 -4.14 -2.19
C ASP A 75 -10.89 -5.03 -1.36
N PHE A 76 -10.70 -4.65 -0.10
CA PHE A 76 -9.98 -5.43 0.89
C PHE A 76 -10.93 -5.73 2.03
N PHE A 77 -10.91 -7.00 2.47
CA PHE A 77 -11.65 -7.43 3.67
C PHE A 77 -11.42 -6.47 4.83
N PHE A 78 -12.49 -6.10 5.55
CA PHE A 78 -12.41 -5.27 6.75
C PHE A 78 -13.03 -5.96 7.96
N GLN A 79 -12.27 -6.00 9.06
CA GLN A 79 -12.81 -6.25 10.39
C GLN A 79 -11.88 -5.63 11.46
N PRO A 80 -12.40 -4.92 12.48
CA PRO A 80 -11.60 -4.11 13.42
C PRO A 80 -10.47 -4.81 14.18
N HIS A 81 -10.52 -6.13 14.39
CA HIS A 81 -9.41 -6.87 15.00
C HIS A 81 -8.21 -7.03 14.07
N PHE A 82 -8.42 -6.96 12.75
CA PHE A 82 -7.40 -7.19 11.73
C PHE A 82 -6.96 -5.91 11.05
N ASN A 83 -7.88 -5.02 10.69
CA ASN A 83 -7.54 -3.80 9.94
C ASN A 83 -8.56 -2.67 10.10
N LYS A 84 -8.20 -1.49 9.57
CA LYS A 84 -9.09 -0.33 9.47
C LYS A 84 -10.06 -0.46 8.28
N PRO A 85 -11.21 0.26 8.28
CA PRO A 85 -12.17 0.25 7.16
C PRO A 85 -11.51 0.59 5.82
N TRP A 86 -10.56 1.51 5.86
CA TRP A 86 -9.62 1.76 4.77
C TRP A 86 -8.30 1.08 5.11
N SER A 87 -7.89 0.08 4.34
CA SER A 87 -6.58 -0.54 4.53
C SER A 87 -5.48 0.48 4.26
N PHE A 88 -4.33 0.34 4.92
CA PHE A 88 -3.14 1.14 4.60
C PHE A 88 -2.67 0.93 3.15
N ILE A 89 -3.09 -0.16 2.49
CA ILE A 89 -2.90 -0.37 1.05
C ILE A 89 -3.72 0.65 0.25
N ASN A 90 -4.99 0.87 0.61
CA ASN A 90 -5.82 1.85 -0.08
C ASN A 90 -5.34 3.28 0.15
N LEU A 91 -4.78 3.58 1.32
CA LEU A 91 -4.20 4.90 1.63
C LEU A 91 -3.09 5.29 0.65
N VAL A 92 -2.30 4.33 0.17
CA VAL A 92 -1.28 4.57 -0.87
C VAL A 92 -1.92 5.15 -2.14
N GLY A 93 -2.98 4.50 -2.64
CA GLY A 93 -3.67 4.97 -3.84
C GLY A 93 -4.33 6.33 -3.63
N LEU A 94 -4.97 6.54 -2.47
CA LEU A 94 -5.56 7.83 -2.13
C LEU A 94 -4.51 8.95 -2.07
N GLU A 95 -3.35 8.69 -1.48
CA GLU A 95 -2.29 9.69 -1.38
C GLU A 95 -1.73 10.06 -2.75
N VAL A 96 -1.57 9.07 -3.62
CA VAL A 96 -1.19 9.32 -5.02
C VAL A 96 -2.23 10.15 -5.78
N LEU A 97 -3.53 9.94 -5.53
CA LEU A 97 -4.60 10.73 -6.16
C LEU A 97 -4.59 12.19 -5.69
N LYS A 98 -4.33 12.46 -4.41
CA LYS A 98 -4.21 13.82 -3.86
C LYS A 98 -3.05 14.60 -4.47
N GLU A 99 -1.90 13.97 -4.69
CA GLU A 99 -0.73 14.63 -5.31
C GLU A 99 -1.00 15.15 -6.74
N ASN A 100 -2.05 14.65 -7.43
CA ASN A 100 -2.40 15.07 -8.78
C ASN A 100 -3.65 15.99 -8.83
N SER A 101 -4.16 16.44 -7.68
CA SER A 101 -5.34 17.31 -7.56
C SER A 101 -4.98 18.79 -7.44
#